data_AF-A0AAU5CNI9-F1
#
_entry.id   AF-A0AAU5CNI9-F1
#
_cell.length_a   1.000
_cell.length_b   1.000
_cell.length_c   1.000
_cell.angle_alpha   90.00
_cell.angle_beta   90.00
_cell.angle_gamma   90.00
#
_symmetry.space_group_name_H-M   'P 1'
#
loop_
_entity.id
_entity.type
_entity.pdbx_description
1 polymer ?
#
loop_
_entity_poly.entity_id
_entity_poly.type
_entity_poly.pdbx_seq_one_letter_code
_entity_poly.pdbx_strand_id
1 'polypeptide(L)' 'MRIELSQDQALVLSDWMDRVLHTKEFAAQVDDRAVWSALFVISGALETSLPAIFAADYDEQLEAARERLLPQLGDFGK' A
#
# COMPACT_ATOMS: atom_id res chain seq x y z
N MET A 1 -5.22 -15.71 -11.58
CA MET A 1 -3.89 -15.26 -11.13
C MET A 1 -4.02 -14.84 -9.67
N ARG A 2 -3.00 -15.09 -8.82
CA ARG A 2 -2.97 -14.63 -7.42
C ARG A 2 -1.65 -13.89 -7.21
N ILE A 3 -1.72 -12.76 -6.51
CA ILE A 3 -0.57 -12.02 -6.00
C ILE A 3 -0.65 -12.15 -4.48
N GLU A 4 0.47 -12.50 -3.86
CA GLU A 4 0.58 -12.62 -2.41
C GLU A 4 1.51 -11.52 -1.91
N LEU A 5 1.04 -10.78 -0.90
CA LEU A 5 1.82 -9.74 -0.24
C LEU A 5 2.28 -10.27 1.12
N SER A 6 3.52 -9.99 1.48
CA SER A 6 3.95 -10.15 2.87
C SER A 6 3.20 -9.15 3.77
N GLN A 7 3.21 -9.40 5.08
CA GLN A 7 2.60 -8.47 6.04
C GLN A 7 3.19 -7.06 5.91
N ASP A 8 4.51 -6.94 5.75
CA ASP A 8 5.18 -5.65 5.56
C ASP A 8 4.73 -4.96 4.27
N GLN A 9 4.64 -5.70 3.16
CA GLN A 9 4.20 -5.16 1.87
C GLN A 9 2.74 -4.68 1.96
N ALA A 10 1.88 -5.48 2.57
CA ALA A 10 0.46 -5.15 2.73
C ALA A 10 0.28 -3.90 3.61
N LEU A 11 1.02 -3.81 4.72
CA LEU A 11 0.95 -2.66 5.64
C LEU A 11 1.39 -1.37 4.95
N VAL A 12 2.56 -1.37 4.30
CA VAL A 12 3.10 -0.19 3.61
C VAL A 12 2.24 0.21 2.42
N LEU A 13 1.73 -0.75 1.64
CA LEU A 13 0.85 -0.46 0.52
C LEU A 13 -0.49 0.12 0.99
N SER A 14 -1.09 -0.45 2.04
CA SER A 14 -2.35 0.05 2.62
C SER A 14 -2.21 1.49 3.09
N ASP A 15 -1.16 1.79 3.85
CA ASP A 15 -0.86 3.15 4.33
C ASP A 15 -0.67 4.15 3.18
N TRP A 16 0.03 3.75 2.13
CA TRP A 16 0.23 4.62 0.97
C TRP A 16 -1.08 4.83 0.21
N MET A 17 -1.86 3.78 -0.04
CA MET A 17 -3.12 3.84 -0.78
C MET A 17 -4.14 4.75 -0.08
N ASP A 18 -4.28 4.65 1.25
CA ASP A 18 -5.16 5.53 2.04
C ASP A 18 -4.79 7.01 1.86
N ARG A 19 -3.48 7.32 1.88
CA ARG A 19 -2.99 8.70 1.72
C ARG A 19 -3.17 9.26 0.31
N VAL A 20 -3.06 8.44 -0.75
CA VAL A 20 -2.97 8.95 -2.13
C VAL A 20 -4.20 8.72 -3.00
N LEU A 21 -4.96 7.63 -2.81
CA LEU A 21 -6.03 7.24 -3.74
C LEU A 21 -7.12 8.31 -3.88
N HIS A 22 -7.36 9.07 -2.82
CA HIS A 22 -8.38 10.11 -2.78
C HIS A 22 -7.90 11.48 -3.31
N THR A 23 -6.61 11.61 -3.63
CA THR A 23 -6.02 12.88 -4.08
C THR A 23 -6.33 13.13 -5.55
N LYS A 24 -6.56 14.40 -5.91
CA LYS A 24 -6.79 14.79 -7.31
C LYS A 24 -5.51 14.63 -8.14
N GLU A 25 -4.37 14.81 -7.48
CA GLU A 25 -3.03 14.70 -8.04
C GLU A 25 -2.78 13.27 -8.50
N PHE A 26 -3.04 12.26 -7.65
CA PHE A 26 -2.93 10.87 -8.06
C PHE A 26 -3.97 10.50 -9.12
N ALA A 27 -5.21 10.95 -8.96
CA ALA A 27 -6.25 10.69 -9.96
C ALA A 27 -5.91 11.25 -11.35
N ALA A 28 -5.14 12.35 -11.42
CA ALA A 28 -4.64 12.91 -12.66
C ALA A 28 -3.46 12.12 -13.28
N GLN A 29 -2.75 11.31 -12.49
CA GLN A 29 -1.68 10.42 -12.99
C GLN A 29 -2.23 9.10 -13.55
N VAL A 30 -3.43 8.67 -13.12
CA VAL A 30 -4.08 7.47 -13.64
C VAL A 30 -4.78 7.80 -14.96
N ASP A 31 -4.04 7.64 -16.07
CA ASP A 31 -4.49 7.96 -17.43
C ASP A 31 -5.50 6.95 -17.99
N ASP A 32 -5.32 5.66 -17.71
CA ASP A 32 -6.28 4.61 -18.05
C ASP A 32 -7.29 4.39 -16.90
N ARG A 33 -8.56 4.74 -17.16
CA ARG A 33 -9.64 4.59 -16.19
C ARG A 33 -9.87 3.13 -15.76
N ALA A 34 -9.55 2.15 -16.59
CA ALA A 34 -9.74 0.73 -16.25
C ALA A 34 -8.84 0.27 -15.08
N VAL A 35 -7.70 0.93 -14.87
CA VAL A 35 -6.76 0.63 -13.78
C VAL A 35 -7.40 0.79 -12.40
N TRP A 36 -8.36 1.72 -12.26
CA TRP A 36 -9.13 1.91 -11.02
C TRP A 36 -9.82 0.63 -10.54
N SER A 37 -10.25 -0.24 -11.46
CA SER A 37 -10.88 -1.50 -11.08
C SER A 37 -9.94 -2.37 -10.26
N ALA A 38 -8.66 -2.46 -10.62
CA ALA A 38 -7.68 -3.25 -9.87
C ALA A 38 -7.28 -2.55 -8.57
N LEU A 39 -7.09 -1.23 -8.61
CA LEU A 39 -6.76 -0.43 -7.43
C LEU A 39 -7.84 -0.56 -6.34
N PHE A 40 -9.12 -0.48 -6.70
CA PHE A 40 -10.21 -0.63 -5.72
C PHE A 40 -10.33 -2.05 -5.17
N VAL A 41 -10.06 -3.08 -5.98
CA VAL A 41 -10.02 -4.46 -5.48
C VAL A 41 -8.89 -4.63 -4.46
N ILE A 42 -7.71 -4.06 -4.74
CA ILE A 42 -6.57 -4.13 -3.83
C ILE A 42 -6.85 -3.31 -2.55
N SER A 43 -7.34 -2.07 -2.67
CA SER A 43 -7.67 -1.20 -1.52
C SER A 43 -8.67 -1.88 -0.60
N GLY A 44 -9.80 -2.33 -1.15
CA GLY A 44 -10.85 -2.98 -0.36
C GLY A 44 -10.37 -4.28 0.28
N ALA A 45 -9.49 -5.04 -0.38
CA ALA A 45 -8.89 -6.22 0.22
C ALA A 45 -7.97 -5.86 1.39
N LEU A 46 -7.15 -4.83 1.28
CA LEU A 46 -6.25 -4.37 2.34
C LEU A 46 -7.03 -3.82 3.55
N GLU A 47 -8.00 -2.94 3.30
CA GLU A 47 -8.88 -2.36 4.33
C GLU A 47 -9.61 -3.41 5.17
N THR A 48 -10.00 -4.53 4.55
CA THR A 48 -10.78 -5.58 5.22
C THR A 48 -9.92 -6.67 5.86
N SER A 49 -8.64 -6.78 5.50
CA SER A 49 -7.77 -7.90 5.93
C SER A 49 -6.64 -7.50 6.88
N LEU A 50 -6.38 -6.20 7.09
CA LEU A 50 -5.29 -5.71 7.92
C LEU A 50 -5.79 -5.15 9.26
N PRO A 51 -5.89 -5.97 10.32
CA PRO A 51 -6.23 -5.47 11.65
C PRO A 51 -5.13 -4.59 12.27
N ALA A 52 -3.90 -4.68 11.77
CA ALA A 52 -2.74 -3.94 12.26
C ALA A 52 -2.92 -2.41 12.19
N ILE A 53 -3.78 -1.90 11.29
CA ILE A 53 -4.07 -0.46 11.18
C ILE A 53 -4.76 0.12 12.44
N PHE A 54 -5.30 -0.75 13.29
CA PHE A 54 -5.92 -0.36 14.56
C PHE A 54 -5.03 -0.61 15.78
N ALA A 55 -3.79 -1.09 15.56
CA ALA A 55 -2.86 -1.35 16.64
C ALA A 55 -2.33 -0.04 17.24
N ALA A 56 -2.11 -0.02 18.56
CA ALA A 56 -1.62 1.18 19.26
C ALA A 56 -0.19 1.56 18.84
N ASP A 57 0.58 0.58 18.36
CA ASP A 57 1.95 0.67 17.84
C ASP A 57 1.99 0.66 16.30
N TYR A 58 0.89 1.01 15.63
CA TYR A 58 0.79 0.99 14.17
C TYR A 58 1.94 1.73 13.49
N ASP A 59 2.25 2.95 13.93
CA ASP A 59 3.31 3.77 13.34
C ASP A 59 4.69 3.09 13.47
N GLU A 60 4.98 2.46 14.61
CA GLU A 60 6.23 1.73 14.83
C GLU A 60 6.32 0.50 13.91
N GLN A 61 5.21 -0.23 13.77
CA GLN A 61 5.14 -1.38 12.86
C GLN A 61 5.31 -0.97 11.40
N LEU A 62 4.72 0.16 11.00
CA LEU A 62 4.79 0.69 9.65
C LEU A 62 6.23 1.11 9.30
N GLU A 63 6.92 1.84 10.18
CA GLU A 63 8.32 2.20 9.93
C GLU A 63 9.22 0.97 9.90
N ALA A 64 9.05 0.02 10.83
CA ALA A 64 9.83 -1.22 10.82
C ALA A 64 9.60 -2.04 9.54
N ALA A 65 8.36 -2.07 9.01
CA ALA A 65 8.06 -2.69 7.74
C ALA A 65 8.79 -2.01 6.58
N ARG A 66 8.80 -0.67 6.54
CA ARG A 66 9.55 0.10 5.52
C ARG A 66 11.06 -0.19 5.60
N GLU A 67 11.64 -0.18 6.80
CA GLU A 67 13.06 -0.49 7.00
C GLU A 67 13.44 -1.89 6.53
N ARG A 68 12.55 -2.88 6.69
CA ARG A 68 12.76 -4.24 6.18
C ARG A 68 12.62 -4.34 4.66
N LEU A 69 11.75 -3.54 4.03
CA LEU A 69 11.49 -3.59 2.59
C LEU A 69 12.50 -2.82 1.76
N LEU A 70 12.95 -1.65 2.21
CA LEU A 70 13.83 -0.76 1.44
C LEU A 70 15.12 -1.45 0.95
N PRO A 71 15.85 -2.23 1.76
CA PRO A 71 17.05 -2.94 1.30
C PRO A 71 16.77 -3.96 0.18
N GLN A 72 15.54 -4.48 0.09
CA GLN A 72 15.15 -5.47 -0.92
C GLN A 72 14.99 -4.84 -2.31
N LEU A 73 14.79 -3.52 -2.39
CA LEU A 73 14.61 -2.79 -3.64
C LEU A 73 15.94 -2.37 -4.31
N GLY A 74 17.06 -2.46 -3.59
CA GLY A 74 18.36 -2.02 -4.10
C GLY A 74 18.40 -0.53 -4.43
N ASP A 75 18.71 -0.19 -5.68
CA ASP A 75 18.77 1.19 -6.19
C ASP A 75 17.52 1.61 -6.99
N PHE A 76 16.48 0.78 -7.01
CA PHE A 76 15.23 1.12 -7.66
C PHE A 76 14.58 2.33 -6.98
N GLY A 77 14.34 3.41 -7.74
CA GLY A 77 13.68 4.62 -7.25
C GLY A 77 14.57 5.62 -6.50
N LYS A 78 15.89 5.47 -6.55
CA LYS A 78 16.86 6.51 -6.14
C LYS A 78 17.24 7.42 -7.30
#